data_AF-A0A3Q8VIL3-F1
#
_entry.id   AF-A0A3Q8VIL3-F1
#
_cell.length_a   1.000
_cell.length_b   1.000
_cell.length_c   1.000
_cell.angle_alpha   90.00
_cell.angle_beta   90.00
_cell.angle_gamma   90.00
#
_symmetry.space_group_name_H-M   'P 1'
#
loop_
_entity.id
_entity.type
_entity.pdbx_description
1 polymer ?
#
loop_
_entity_poly.entity_id
_entity_poly.type
_entity_poly.pdbx_seq_one_letter_code
_entity_poly.pdbx_strand_id
1 'polypeptide(L)'
;MTTITETVDGLATDVVLPEGDGPFPSVLLRTPYDRRRHRAELRGWARRGFAAVAQDVRGRHASPGQWRPYEDETADGTAAVRWIRCRPWSDGRLVAVGASYAAHCALVLALDAPADGRPDAVIAAVPALGTADTAREPSGAERLAARAGWWAAHGDRPDSDDDALAKARAADPRLLTHLPLTELPRRLGRDLPSWPAIWRHRERGRLVARGAHARIPLLAVGGHHDHFTEDTVALWRRWGGPSARLLLGPWGHRLVAAPGPDADPEAHRVALGDLYARWAHNALAGALAPGARGATALGGSPLWFPAGTEGDPYAPELRLLRGADFTADPEHPVSSEHLAVPTRGTPDRCVFVTPPLTRPLDVVGPARATVRATAGTPAADWAARLTLLTPDGVAGRLAVGVVRRTDPPGTAVEFTVPLGRLARRLPAGARLRLEIAGHHFPAHARNPHTGEDAVTARRLTASRRHVDPAATVLRLPVVRSRPVATDPAQEILR
;
A
#
# COMPACT_ATOMS: atom_id res chain seq x y z
N MET A 1 -32.35 -3.15 -15.52
CA MET A 1 -31.08 -3.90 -15.30
C MET A 1 -31.40 -5.31 -14.80
N THR A 2 -30.65 -6.33 -15.23
CA THR A 2 -30.90 -7.74 -14.86
C THR A 2 -29.80 -8.24 -13.93
N THR A 3 -30.15 -8.91 -12.83
CA THR A 3 -29.20 -9.54 -11.91
C THR A 3 -29.34 -11.05 -11.96
N ILE A 4 -28.22 -11.75 -12.09
CA ILE A 4 -28.13 -13.20 -12.22
C ILE A 4 -27.13 -13.70 -11.18
N THR A 5 -27.44 -14.77 -10.47
CA THR A 5 -26.47 -15.49 -9.64
C THR A 5 -26.26 -16.86 -10.24
N GLU A 6 -25.01 -17.20 -10.53
CA GLU A 6 -24.61 -18.44 -11.19
C GLU A 6 -23.36 -19.03 -10.57
N THR A 7 -23.04 -20.25 -10.99
CA THR A 7 -21.80 -20.94 -10.64
C THR A 7 -20.93 -21.03 -11.88
N VAL A 8 -19.74 -20.46 -11.84
CA VAL A 8 -18.77 -20.44 -12.95
C VAL A 8 -17.55 -21.25 -12.54
N ASP A 9 -17.33 -22.38 -13.21
CA ASP A 9 -16.28 -23.35 -12.84
C ASP A 9 -16.32 -23.76 -11.36
N GLY A 10 -17.54 -23.96 -10.85
CA GLY A 10 -17.77 -24.29 -9.44
C GLY A 10 -17.73 -23.10 -8.47
N LEU A 11 -17.45 -21.87 -8.93
CA LEU A 11 -17.33 -20.69 -8.08
C LEU A 11 -18.56 -19.77 -8.13
N ALA A 12 -18.99 -19.29 -6.96
CA ALA A 12 -20.16 -18.44 -6.81
C ALA A 12 -19.94 -17.07 -7.46
N THR A 13 -20.84 -16.70 -8.37
CA THR A 13 -20.69 -15.55 -9.25
C THR A 13 -22.00 -14.76 -9.34
N ASP A 14 -21.94 -13.44 -9.14
CA ASP A 14 -23.05 -12.52 -9.38
C ASP A 14 -22.76 -11.74 -10.69
N VAL A 15 -23.75 -11.66 -11.57
CA VAL A 15 -23.71 -10.90 -12.83
C VAL A 15 -24.79 -9.83 -12.79
N VAL A 16 -24.44 -8.61 -13.20
CA VAL A 16 -25.38 -7.51 -13.40
C VAL A 16 -25.25 -7.02 -14.84
N LEU A 17 -26.32 -7.14 -15.60
CA LEU A 17 -26.37 -6.72 -17.00
C LEU A 17 -26.93 -5.29 -17.11
N PRO A 18 -26.44 -4.48 -18.08
CA PRO A 18 -27.05 -3.23 -18.48
C PRO A 18 -28.51 -3.42 -18.95
N GLU A 19 -29.18 -2.31 -19.24
CA GLU A 19 -30.45 -2.34 -19.97
C GLU A 19 -30.20 -2.43 -21.49
N GLY A 20 -31.12 -3.07 -22.21
CA GLY A 20 -31.01 -3.33 -23.65
C GLY A 20 -30.58 -4.78 -23.97
N ASP A 21 -30.45 -5.06 -25.27
CA ASP A 21 -30.31 -6.43 -25.78
C ASP A 21 -28.84 -6.90 -25.94
N GLY A 22 -27.86 -6.04 -25.65
CA GLY A 22 -26.43 -6.34 -25.80
C GLY A 22 -26.01 -6.56 -27.27
N PRO A 23 -24.86 -7.21 -27.52
CA PRO A 23 -23.86 -7.65 -26.54
C PRO A 23 -23.10 -6.47 -25.92
N PHE A 24 -22.51 -6.67 -24.74
CA PHE A 24 -21.84 -5.64 -23.94
C PHE A 24 -20.37 -5.99 -23.68
N PRO A 25 -19.49 -4.97 -23.54
CA PRO A 25 -18.19 -5.19 -22.92
C PRO A 25 -18.38 -5.59 -21.46
N SER A 26 -17.45 -6.38 -20.93
CA SER A 26 -17.56 -6.95 -19.58
C SER A 26 -16.54 -6.37 -18.61
N VAL A 27 -16.90 -6.34 -17.33
CA VAL A 27 -15.93 -6.18 -16.24
C VAL A 27 -15.94 -7.39 -15.33
N LEU A 28 -14.76 -7.87 -14.96
CA LEU A 28 -14.59 -8.99 -14.03
C LEU A 28 -13.87 -8.53 -12.76
N LEU A 29 -14.53 -8.73 -11.63
CA LEU A 29 -13.99 -8.55 -10.29
C LEU A 29 -13.97 -9.90 -9.57
N ARG A 30 -12.79 -10.34 -9.13
CA ARG A 30 -12.64 -11.55 -8.30
C ARG A 30 -12.17 -11.14 -6.91
N THR A 31 -12.82 -11.63 -5.86
CA THR A 31 -12.64 -11.08 -4.50
C THR A 31 -12.72 -12.16 -3.40
N PRO A 32 -11.87 -12.08 -2.35
CA PRO A 32 -12.03 -12.86 -1.13
C PRO A 32 -12.91 -12.18 -0.08
N TYR A 33 -13.55 -11.05 -0.42
CA TYR A 33 -14.26 -10.16 0.51
C TYR A 33 -15.79 -10.21 0.38
N ASP A 34 -16.35 -11.34 -0.04
CA ASP A 34 -17.77 -11.55 -0.31
C ASP A 34 -18.27 -10.69 -1.48
N ARG A 35 -18.49 -11.34 -2.63
CA ARG A 35 -18.98 -10.71 -3.86
C ARG A 35 -20.26 -9.89 -3.64
N ARG A 36 -21.08 -10.23 -2.64
CA ARG A 36 -22.32 -9.50 -2.33
C ARG A 36 -22.03 -8.07 -1.86
N ARG A 37 -20.86 -7.80 -1.27
CA ARG A 37 -20.41 -6.45 -0.90
C ARG A 37 -20.15 -5.57 -2.13
N HIS A 38 -19.96 -6.17 -3.31
CA HIS A 38 -19.71 -5.46 -4.57
C HIS A 38 -20.97 -5.18 -5.38
N ARG A 39 -22.19 -5.51 -4.90
CA ARG A 39 -23.45 -5.27 -5.65
C ARG A 39 -23.67 -3.81 -6.05
N ALA A 40 -23.23 -2.86 -5.23
CA ALA A 40 -23.31 -1.44 -5.58
C ALA A 40 -22.36 -1.08 -6.73
N GLU A 41 -21.14 -1.64 -6.70
CA GLU A 41 -20.13 -1.49 -7.75
C GLU A 41 -20.60 -2.13 -9.07
N LEU A 42 -21.12 -3.36 -9.04
CA LEU A 42 -21.67 -4.03 -10.22
C LEU A 42 -22.80 -3.23 -10.88
N ARG A 43 -23.75 -2.71 -10.09
CA ARG A 43 -24.79 -1.82 -10.60
C ARG A 43 -24.24 -0.51 -11.15
N GLY A 44 -23.14 -0.01 -10.58
CA GLY A 44 -22.42 1.15 -11.09
C GLY A 44 -21.85 0.91 -12.48
N TRP A 45 -21.20 -0.23 -12.70
CA TRP A 45 -20.66 -0.63 -13.99
C TRP A 45 -21.74 -0.87 -15.04
N ALA A 46 -22.81 -1.58 -14.69
CA ALA A 46 -23.89 -1.87 -15.62
C ALA A 46 -24.72 -0.64 -16.01
N ARG A 47 -24.87 0.35 -15.11
CA ARG A 47 -25.41 1.68 -15.48
C ARG A 47 -24.54 2.44 -16.49
N ARG A 48 -23.29 2.02 -16.67
CA ARG A 48 -22.30 2.63 -17.59
C ARG A 48 -22.00 1.74 -18.79
N GLY A 49 -22.88 0.75 -19.05
CA GLY A 49 -22.86 -0.08 -20.25
C GLY A 49 -21.97 -1.32 -20.20
N PHE A 50 -21.55 -1.76 -19.00
CA PHE A 50 -20.75 -2.98 -18.85
C PHE A 50 -21.56 -4.14 -18.26
N ALA A 51 -21.45 -5.33 -18.83
CA ALA A 51 -21.84 -6.55 -18.12
C ALA A 51 -20.87 -6.78 -16.96
N ALA A 52 -21.35 -6.63 -15.72
CA ALA A 52 -20.51 -6.59 -14.54
C ALA A 52 -20.57 -7.92 -13.79
N VAL A 53 -19.42 -8.55 -13.57
CA VAL A 53 -19.30 -9.87 -12.95
C VAL A 53 -18.46 -9.77 -11.68
N ALA A 54 -19.00 -10.21 -10.54
CA ALA A 54 -18.23 -10.43 -9.31
C ALA A 54 -18.23 -11.90 -8.93
N GLN A 55 -17.06 -12.45 -8.65
CA GLN A 55 -16.89 -13.85 -8.25
C GLN A 55 -16.17 -13.95 -6.90
N ASP A 56 -16.71 -14.76 -6.01
CA ASP A 56 -16.00 -15.19 -4.80
C ASP A 56 -14.86 -16.12 -5.20
N VAL A 57 -13.62 -15.81 -4.79
CA VAL A 57 -12.47 -16.69 -5.07
C VAL A 57 -12.61 -18.05 -4.38
N ARG A 58 -11.89 -19.06 -4.87
CA ARG A 58 -11.97 -20.45 -4.39
C ARG A 58 -11.81 -20.55 -2.87
N GLY A 59 -12.68 -21.35 -2.25
CA GLY A 59 -12.71 -21.57 -0.80
C GLY A 59 -13.16 -20.39 0.04
N ARG A 60 -13.64 -19.30 -0.56
CA ARG A 60 -14.15 -18.11 0.14
C ARG A 60 -15.65 -17.96 -0.03
N HIS A 61 -16.31 -17.59 1.06
CA HIS A 61 -17.73 -17.29 1.14
C HIS A 61 -18.61 -18.37 0.51
N ALA A 62 -19.30 -18.06 -0.60
CA ALA A 62 -20.18 -19.03 -1.25
C ALA A 62 -19.43 -19.96 -2.22
N SER A 63 -18.15 -19.70 -2.51
CA SER A 63 -17.32 -20.54 -3.37
C SER A 63 -16.71 -21.70 -2.58
N PRO A 64 -16.89 -22.95 -3.03
CA PRO A 64 -16.30 -24.13 -2.41
C PRO A 64 -14.80 -24.24 -2.70
N GLY A 65 -14.16 -25.27 -2.12
CA GLY A 65 -12.74 -25.57 -2.33
C GLY A 65 -11.87 -25.15 -1.17
N GLN A 66 -10.56 -25.30 -1.34
CA GLN A 66 -9.57 -24.88 -0.34
C GLN A 66 -9.11 -23.45 -0.63
N TRP A 67 -9.17 -22.58 0.38
CA TRP A 67 -8.66 -21.23 0.27
C TRP A 67 -7.14 -21.22 0.44
N ARG A 68 -6.42 -20.75 -0.58
CA ARG A 68 -4.96 -20.56 -0.58
C ARG A 68 -4.64 -19.18 -1.15
N PRO A 69 -4.43 -18.16 -0.28
CA PRO A 69 -4.18 -16.81 -0.75
C PRO A 69 -3.08 -16.75 -1.81
N TYR A 70 -3.41 -16.14 -2.94
CA TYR A 70 -2.58 -15.83 -4.13
C TYR A 70 -2.25 -17.00 -5.05
N GLU A 71 -2.74 -18.23 -4.81
CA GLU A 71 -2.34 -19.41 -5.59
C GLU A 71 -3.23 -19.66 -6.81
N ASP A 72 -4.56 -19.76 -6.63
CA ASP A 72 -5.48 -20.24 -7.68
C ASP A 72 -5.96 -19.13 -8.64
N GLU A 73 -5.51 -17.89 -8.43
CA GLU A 73 -6.16 -16.70 -8.98
C GLU A 73 -6.10 -16.59 -10.51
N THR A 74 -5.00 -17.06 -11.10
CA THR A 74 -4.80 -17.06 -12.56
C THR A 74 -5.67 -18.11 -13.25
N ALA A 75 -5.73 -19.33 -12.69
CA ALA A 75 -6.46 -20.45 -13.29
C ALA A 75 -7.97 -20.19 -13.24
N ASP A 76 -8.48 -19.84 -12.06
CA ASP A 76 -9.90 -19.54 -11.86
C ASP A 76 -10.32 -18.27 -12.63
N GLY A 77 -9.45 -17.26 -12.68
CA GLY A 77 -9.69 -16.06 -13.48
C GLY A 77 -9.78 -16.36 -14.98
N THR A 78 -8.91 -17.25 -15.48
CA THR A 78 -8.93 -17.72 -16.88
C THR A 78 -10.24 -18.42 -17.20
N ALA A 79 -10.72 -19.30 -16.31
CA ALA A 79 -12.00 -19.99 -16.48
C ALA A 79 -13.17 -19.00 -16.52
N ALA A 80 -13.18 -18.01 -15.62
CA ALA A 80 -14.19 -16.95 -15.61
C ALA A 80 -14.20 -16.13 -16.90
N VAL A 81 -13.04 -15.72 -17.42
CA VAL A 81 -12.93 -14.96 -18.68
C VAL A 81 -13.49 -15.77 -19.86
N ARG A 82 -13.08 -17.05 -19.99
CA ARG A 82 -13.60 -17.94 -21.04
C ARG A 82 -15.11 -18.08 -20.95
N TRP A 83 -15.63 -18.29 -19.74
CA TRP A 83 -17.07 -18.40 -19.52
C TRP A 83 -17.81 -17.13 -19.93
N ILE A 84 -17.31 -15.93 -19.55
CA ILE A 84 -17.87 -14.63 -19.93
C ILE A 84 -17.91 -14.47 -21.45
N ARG A 85 -16.80 -14.76 -22.14
CA ARG A 85 -16.69 -14.62 -23.60
C ARG A 85 -17.64 -15.54 -24.38
N CYS A 86 -18.09 -16.64 -23.77
CA CYS A 86 -19.07 -17.55 -24.38
C CYS A 86 -20.53 -17.16 -24.10
N ARG A 87 -20.81 -16.09 -23.34
CA ARG A 87 -22.18 -15.68 -23.04
C ARG A 87 -22.78 -14.84 -24.19
N PRO A 88 -24.09 -15.00 -24.49
CA PRO A 88 -24.74 -14.25 -25.58
C PRO A 88 -24.78 -12.74 -25.33
N TRP A 89 -24.73 -12.31 -24.06
CA TRP A 89 -24.71 -10.90 -23.68
C TRP A 89 -23.31 -10.27 -23.75
N SER A 90 -22.25 -11.03 -24.05
CA SER A 90 -20.87 -10.55 -24.06
C SER A 90 -20.40 -10.26 -25.49
N ASP A 91 -19.74 -9.13 -25.69
CA ASP A 91 -19.11 -8.79 -26.98
C ASP A 91 -17.66 -9.30 -27.10
N GLY A 92 -17.21 -10.05 -26.08
CA GLY A 92 -15.88 -10.63 -25.99
C GLY A 92 -14.81 -9.74 -25.35
N ARG A 93 -15.03 -8.42 -25.27
CA ARG A 93 -14.09 -7.46 -24.66
C ARG A 93 -14.26 -7.43 -23.15
N LEU A 94 -13.15 -7.42 -22.43
CA LEU A 94 -13.16 -7.56 -20.97
C LEU A 94 -12.13 -6.69 -20.27
N VAL A 95 -12.54 -6.02 -19.19
CA VAL A 95 -11.64 -5.33 -18.26
C VAL A 95 -11.60 -6.09 -16.93
N ALA A 96 -10.41 -6.49 -16.49
CA ALA A 96 -10.22 -7.04 -15.15
C ALA A 96 -10.04 -5.89 -14.17
N VAL A 97 -10.82 -5.88 -13.08
CA VAL A 97 -10.82 -4.77 -12.12
C VAL A 97 -10.74 -5.28 -10.69
N GLY A 98 -10.13 -4.49 -9.80
CA GLY A 98 -10.21 -4.76 -8.38
C GLY A 98 -9.42 -3.78 -7.51
N ALA A 99 -9.66 -3.88 -6.21
CA ALA A 99 -8.91 -3.16 -5.19
C ALA A 99 -8.23 -4.13 -4.21
N SER A 100 -7.04 -3.78 -3.70
CA SER A 100 -6.30 -4.59 -2.73
C SER A 100 -6.03 -6.00 -3.26
N TYR A 101 -6.50 -7.06 -2.62
CA TYR A 101 -6.38 -8.43 -3.14
C TYR A 101 -7.13 -8.62 -4.46
N ALA A 102 -8.31 -8.01 -4.66
CA ALA A 102 -9.01 -8.13 -5.95
C ALA A 102 -8.19 -7.51 -7.11
N ALA A 103 -7.38 -6.49 -6.82
CA ALA A 103 -6.42 -5.96 -7.79
C ALA A 103 -5.31 -6.99 -8.10
N HIS A 104 -4.88 -7.78 -7.12
CA HIS A 104 -3.98 -8.91 -7.36
C HIS A 104 -4.58 -9.88 -8.37
N CYS A 105 -5.82 -10.32 -8.15
CA CYS A 105 -6.53 -11.23 -9.06
C CYS A 105 -6.56 -10.66 -10.49
N ALA A 106 -6.87 -9.37 -10.64
CA ALA A 106 -6.88 -8.71 -11.95
C ALA A 106 -5.49 -8.65 -12.61
N LEU A 107 -4.45 -8.38 -11.83
CA LEU A 107 -3.07 -8.28 -12.34
C LEU A 107 -2.49 -9.63 -12.75
N VAL A 108 -2.66 -10.68 -11.93
CA VAL A 108 -2.18 -12.02 -12.31
C VAL A 108 -2.99 -12.59 -13.45
N LEU A 109 -4.27 -12.26 -13.59
CA LEU A 109 -5.05 -12.61 -14.76
C LEU A 109 -4.51 -11.90 -16.03
N ALA A 110 -4.18 -10.61 -15.94
CA ALA A 110 -3.63 -9.82 -17.05
C ALA A 110 -2.23 -10.30 -17.53
N LEU A 111 -1.38 -10.72 -16.60
CA LEU A 111 0.01 -11.10 -16.86
C LEU A 111 0.17 -12.61 -17.08
N ASP A 112 -0.65 -13.37 -16.37
CA ASP A 112 -0.68 -14.82 -16.16
C ASP A 112 -1.21 -15.64 -17.31
N ALA A 113 -2.38 -15.17 -17.74
CA ALA A 113 -3.32 -16.00 -18.43
C ALA A 113 -2.85 -16.30 -19.86
N PRO A 114 -3.21 -17.48 -20.39
CA PRO A 114 -3.11 -17.76 -21.80
C PRO A 114 -3.90 -16.71 -22.60
N ALA A 115 -3.57 -16.53 -23.88
CA ALA A 115 -4.10 -15.43 -24.69
C ALA A 115 -5.64 -15.37 -24.72
N ASP A 116 -6.30 -16.53 -24.74
CA ASP A 116 -7.75 -16.66 -24.77
C ASP A 116 -8.43 -16.41 -23.40
N GLY A 117 -7.65 -16.44 -22.31
CA GLY A 117 -8.08 -16.10 -20.95
C GLY A 117 -7.67 -14.71 -20.47
N ARG A 118 -6.92 -13.96 -21.29
CA ARG A 118 -6.38 -12.65 -20.90
C ARG A 118 -7.42 -11.53 -21.10
N PRO A 119 -7.56 -10.60 -20.14
CA PRO A 119 -8.39 -9.41 -20.28
C PRO A 119 -7.74 -8.43 -21.26
N ASP A 120 -8.55 -7.52 -21.80
CA ASP A 120 -8.14 -6.51 -22.77
C ASP A 120 -7.58 -5.24 -22.11
N ALA A 121 -7.94 -5.00 -20.84
CA ALA A 121 -7.38 -3.93 -20.00
C ALA A 121 -7.47 -4.30 -18.51
N VAL A 122 -6.70 -3.61 -17.66
CA VAL A 122 -6.69 -3.83 -16.21
C VAL A 122 -6.80 -2.54 -15.41
N ILE A 123 -7.68 -2.52 -14.40
CA ILE A 123 -7.76 -1.48 -13.36
C ILE A 123 -7.32 -2.07 -12.03
N ALA A 124 -6.24 -1.55 -11.46
CA ALA A 124 -5.65 -2.01 -10.21
C ALA A 124 -5.62 -0.88 -9.17
N ALA A 125 -6.51 -0.94 -8.19
CA ALA A 125 -6.58 0.01 -7.09
C ALA A 125 -5.88 -0.52 -5.84
N VAL A 126 -5.02 0.29 -5.21
CA VAL A 126 -4.22 -0.04 -4.00
C VAL A 126 -3.70 -1.49 -4.00
N PRO A 127 -2.99 -1.92 -5.05
CA PRO A 127 -2.80 -3.33 -5.35
C PRO A 127 -1.91 -4.07 -4.33
N ALA A 128 -2.44 -5.17 -3.79
CA ALA A 128 -1.68 -6.10 -2.97
C ALA A 128 -0.86 -7.05 -3.87
N LEU A 129 0.42 -6.71 -4.14
CA LEU A 129 1.21 -7.39 -5.17
C LEU A 129 1.68 -8.83 -4.84
N GLY A 130 1.32 -9.36 -3.68
CA GLY A 130 1.58 -10.75 -3.29
C GLY A 130 2.00 -10.91 -1.83
N THR A 131 2.28 -12.14 -1.42
CA THR A 131 2.60 -12.48 -0.02
C THR A 131 3.79 -11.71 0.53
N ALA A 132 4.94 -11.73 -0.16
CA ALA A 132 6.15 -11.04 0.31
C ALA A 132 5.99 -9.52 0.27
N ASP A 133 5.40 -8.98 -0.79
CA ASP A 133 5.21 -7.53 -0.97
C ASP A 133 4.28 -6.91 0.08
N THR A 134 3.28 -7.67 0.50
CA THR A 134 2.37 -7.23 1.56
C THR A 134 2.94 -7.46 2.97
N ALA A 135 3.87 -8.41 3.14
CA ALA A 135 4.40 -8.79 4.45
C ALA A 135 5.63 -8.00 4.90
N ARG A 136 6.39 -7.40 3.99
CA ARG A 136 7.65 -6.72 4.30
C ARG A 136 7.71 -5.36 3.66
N GLU A 137 8.53 -4.46 4.17
CA GLU A 137 9.01 -3.28 3.45
C GLU A 137 10.07 -3.68 2.41
N PRO A 138 10.38 -2.84 1.40
CA PRO A 138 11.47 -3.11 0.47
C PRO A 138 12.83 -3.30 1.16
N SER A 139 13.00 -2.72 2.35
CA SER A 139 14.17 -2.88 3.21
C SER A 139 14.23 -4.21 3.96
N GLY A 140 13.18 -5.04 3.87
CA GLY A 140 13.06 -6.33 4.53
C GLY A 140 12.33 -6.32 5.87
N ALA A 141 12.08 -5.16 6.49
CA ALA A 141 11.37 -5.06 7.77
C ALA A 141 9.92 -5.58 7.66
N GLU A 142 9.47 -6.37 8.63
CA GLU A 142 8.16 -7.03 8.57
C GLU A 142 7.01 -6.09 8.97
N ARG A 143 5.98 -5.98 8.12
CA ARG A 143 4.76 -5.18 8.33
C ARG A 143 3.78 -5.87 9.29
N LEU A 144 4.15 -5.94 10.57
CA LEU A 144 3.44 -6.74 11.58
C LEU A 144 1.96 -6.38 11.74
N ALA A 145 1.62 -5.14 12.11
CA ALA A 145 0.22 -4.80 12.43
C ALA A 145 -0.72 -4.99 11.22
N ALA A 146 -0.29 -4.57 10.03
CA ALA A 146 -1.07 -4.72 8.81
C ALA A 146 -1.29 -6.21 8.47
N ARG A 147 -0.24 -7.04 8.56
CA ARG A 147 -0.38 -8.48 8.30
C ARG A 147 -1.20 -9.19 9.36
N ALA A 148 -0.97 -8.91 10.64
CA ALA A 148 -1.76 -9.48 11.73
C ALA A 148 -3.24 -9.13 11.56
N GLY A 149 -3.55 -7.90 11.15
CA GLY A 149 -4.92 -7.45 10.90
C GLY A 149 -5.59 -8.24 9.79
N TRP A 150 -4.97 -8.28 8.61
CA TRP A 150 -5.51 -8.98 7.46
C TRP A 150 -5.65 -10.50 7.69
N TRP A 151 -4.66 -11.13 8.35
CA TRP A 151 -4.71 -12.57 8.65
C TRP A 151 -5.67 -12.92 9.77
N ALA A 152 -5.84 -12.06 10.77
CA ALA A 152 -6.89 -12.24 11.75
C ALA A 152 -8.27 -12.15 11.07
N ALA A 153 -8.46 -11.19 10.16
CA ALA A 153 -9.74 -10.95 9.49
C ALA A 153 -10.09 -12.04 8.47
N HIS A 154 -9.16 -12.39 7.58
CA HIS A 154 -9.43 -13.25 6.43
C HIS A 154 -8.66 -14.57 6.52
N GLY A 155 -7.34 -14.50 6.72
CA GLY A 155 -6.49 -15.66 7.04
C GLY A 155 -6.71 -16.87 6.13
N ASP A 156 -6.72 -18.06 6.72
CA ASP A 156 -7.07 -19.35 6.09
C ASP A 156 -8.57 -19.66 6.18
N ARG A 157 -9.40 -18.67 6.49
CA ARG A 157 -10.82 -18.90 6.79
C ARG A 157 -11.66 -18.89 5.51
N PRO A 158 -12.84 -19.54 5.52
CA PRO A 158 -13.82 -19.39 4.46
C PRO A 158 -14.55 -18.03 4.53
N ASP A 159 -14.61 -17.39 5.69
CA ASP A 159 -15.33 -16.14 5.94
C ASP A 159 -14.39 -14.99 6.37
N SER A 160 -14.97 -13.80 6.57
CA SER A 160 -14.27 -12.61 7.04
C SER A 160 -14.82 -12.14 8.38
N ASP A 161 -13.94 -11.81 9.32
CA ASP A 161 -14.26 -11.11 10.57
C ASP A 161 -13.36 -9.88 10.69
N ASP A 162 -13.79 -8.79 10.05
CA ASP A 162 -12.96 -7.58 9.85
C ASP A 162 -12.45 -6.97 11.17
N ASP A 163 -13.13 -7.23 12.29
CA ASP A 163 -12.81 -6.72 13.63
C ASP A 163 -11.99 -7.70 14.49
N ALA A 164 -11.62 -8.86 13.95
CA ALA A 164 -10.97 -9.95 14.69
C ALA A 164 -9.73 -9.49 15.50
N LEU A 165 -8.82 -8.74 14.86
CA LEU A 165 -7.62 -8.24 15.54
C LEU A 165 -7.97 -7.19 16.60
N ALA A 166 -8.93 -6.31 16.32
CA ALA A 166 -9.33 -5.27 17.26
C ALA A 166 -9.93 -5.88 18.54
N LYS A 167 -10.83 -6.86 18.40
CA LYS A 167 -11.39 -7.65 19.51
C LYS A 167 -10.29 -8.34 20.30
N ALA A 168 -9.34 -8.98 19.62
CA ALA A 168 -8.22 -9.67 20.27
C ALA A 168 -7.27 -8.71 21.01
N ARG A 169 -6.98 -7.53 20.46
CA ARG A 169 -6.16 -6.50 21.12
C ARG A 169 -6.86 -5.86 22.31
N ALA A 170 -8.20 -5.73 22.26
CA ALA A 170 -8.98 -5.24 23.39
C ALA A 170 -8.92 -6.23 24.58
N ALA A 171 -8.95 -7.53 24.29
CA ALA A 171 -8.82 -8.58 25.30
C ALA A 171 -7.37 -8.75 25.81
N ASP A 172 -6.38 -8.63 24.93
CA ASP A 172 -4.95 -8.70 25.27
C ASP A 172 -4.16 -7.56 24.59
N PRO A 173 -3.95 -6.42 25.29
CA PRO A 173 -3.17 -5.31 24.76
C PRO A 173 -1.71 -5.68 24.42
N ARG A 174 -1.19 -6.78 24.98
CA ARG A 174 0.16 -7.30 24.72
C ARG A 174 0.18 -8.37 23.63
N LEU A 175 -0.94 -8.66 22.95
CA LEU A 175 -1.05 -9.67 21.90
C LEU A 175 0.09 -9.62 20.88
N LEU A 176 0.34 -8.44 20.30
CA LEU A 176 1.37 -8.26 19.25
C LEU A 176 2.81 -8.31 19.79
N THR A 177 2.99 -8.35 21.10
CA THR A 177 4.31 -8.54 21.74
C THR A 177 4.72 -10.00 21.86
N HIS A 178 3.84 -10.94 21.49
CA HIS A 178 4.12 -12.38 21.52
C HIS A 178 5.36 -12.75 20.72
N LEU A 179 6.15 -13.69 21.25
CA LEU A 179 7.28 -14.29 20.58
C LEU A 179 7.22 -15.82 20.71
N PRO A 180 7.54 -16.57 19.65
CA PRO A 180 7.83 -16.07 18.30
C PRO A 180 6.56 -15.57 17.60
N LEU A 181 6.67 -14.58 16.72
CA LEU A 181 5.52 -14.04 15.97
C LEU A 181 4.89 -15.10 15.05
N THR A 182 5.62 -16.13 14.63
CA THR A 182 5.06 -17.28 13.89
C THR A 182 4.00 -18.06 14.68
N GLU A 183 3.94 -17.90 16.00
CA GLU A 183 2.93 -18.54 16.86
C GLU A 183 1.78 -17.59 17.24
N LEU A 184 1.77 -16.35 16.72
CA LEU A 184 0.71 -15.36 16.98
C LEU A 184 -0.73 -15.88 16.76
N PRO A 185 -1.04 -16.71 15.75
CA PRO A 185 -2.38 -17.27 15.57
C PRO A 185 -2.91 -18.05 16.78
N ARG A 186 -2.05 -18.80 17.48
CA ARG A 186 -2.44 -19.51 18.70
C ARG A 186 -2.93 -18.54 19.77
N ARG A 187 -2.25 -17.40 19.91
CA ARG A 187 -2.63 -16.34 20.86
C ARG A 187 -3.86 -15.55 20.39
N LEU A 188 -4.09 -15.45 19.08
CA LEU A 188 -5.33 -14.93 18.50
C LEU A 188 -6.54 -15.86 18.71
N GLY A 189 -6.31 -17.11 19.14
CA GLY A 189 -7.35 -18.14 19.19
C GLY A 189 -7.85 -18.52 17.80
N ARG A 190 -6.99 -18.44 16.77
CA ARG A 190 -7.33 -18.76 15.37
C ARG A 190 -6.41 -19.82 14.81
N ASP A 191 -7.00 -20.79 14.12
CA ASP A 191 -6.25 -21.74 13.30
C ASP A 191 -5.90 -21.08 11.96
N LEU A 192 -4.62 -20.74 11.80
CA LEU A 192 -4.07 -20.09 10.60
C LEU A 192 -2.78 -20.82 10.19
N PRO A 193 -2.88 -22.06 9.66
CA PRO A 193 -1.73 -22.89 9.34
C PRO A 193 -0.78 -22.26 8.30
N SER A 194 -1.26 -21.35 7.45
CA SER A 194 -0.43 -20.68 6.43
C SER A 194 0.33 -19.48 6.98
N TRP A 195 0.00 -18.98 8.19
CA TRP A 195 0.65 -17.81 8.79
C TRP A 195 2.18 -17.92 8.88
N PRO A 196 2.79 -19.03 9.33
CA PRO A 196 4.25 -19.12 9.37
C PRO A 196 4.90 -19.03 7.97
N ALA A 197 4.22 -19.52 6.93
CA ALA A 197 4.75 -19.56 5.57
C ALA A 197 4.87 -18.16 4.96
N ILE A 198 3.99 -17.21 5.31
CA ILE A 198 4.05 -15.84 4.76
C ILE A 198 5.36 -15.14 5.04
N TRP A 199 5.97 -15.46 6.18
CA TRP A 199 7.20 -14.82 6.62
C TRP A 199 8.45 -15.41 5.96
N ARG A 200 8.35 -16.62 5.41
CA ARG A 200 9.44 -17.31 4.70
C ARG A 200 9.69 -16.71 3.31
N HIS A 201 8.66 -16.24 2.64
CA HIS A 201 8.79 -15.58 1.34
C HIS A 201 9.37 -14.17 1.51
N ARG A 202 10.58 -13.96 0.96
CA ARG A 202 11.30 -12.67 1.04
C ARG A 202 11.40 -11.93 -0.28
N GLU A 203 11.28 -12.65 -1.40
CA GLU A 203 11.45 -12.08 -2.72
C GLU A 203 10.24 -11.21 -3.08
N ARG A 204 10.49 -9.91 -3.19
CA ARG A 204 9.51 -8.88 -3.53
C ARG A 204 9.59 -8.50 -5.01
N GLY A 205 8.55 -7.84 -5.52
CA GLY A 205 8.58 -7.17 -6.82
C GLY A 205 8.39 -8.09 -8.03
N ARG A 206 8.04 -9.37 -7.82
CA ARG A 206 7.79 -10.33 -8.91
C ARG A 206 6.71 -9.83 -9.88
N LEU A 207 5.59 -9.34 -9.36
CA LEU A 207 4.49 -8.87 -10.22
C LEU A 207 4.86 -7.59 -10.98
N VAL A 208 5.62 -6.68 -10.35
CA VAL A 208 6.15 -5.48 -11.02
C VAL A 208 7.14 -5.84 -12.13
N ALA A 209 8.03 -6.82 -11.89
CA ALA A 209 8.98 -7.29 -12.90
C ALA A 209 8.26 -7.87 -14.12
N ARG A 210 7.21 -8.67 -13.90
CA ARG A 210 6.36 -9.24 -14.97
C ARG A 210 5.53 -8.17 -15.68
N GLY A 211 5.07 -7.16 -14.95
CA GLY A 211 4.38 -5.99 -15.49
C GLY A 211 5.16 -5.27 -16.60
N ALA A 212 6.50 -5.33 -16.57
CA ALA A 212 7.36 -4.80 -17.63
C ALA A 212 7.22 -5.49 -18.99
N HIS A 213 6.55 -6.63 -19.05
CA HIS A 213 6.26 -7.36 -20.27
C HIS A 213 4.75 -7.42 -20.57
N ALA A 214 3.94 -6.64 -19.85
CA ALA A 214 2.52 -6.51 -20.12
C ALA A 214 2.26 -6.01 -21.55
N ARG A 215 1.10 -6.37 -22.10
CA ARG A 215 0.70 -5.99 -23.47
C ARG A 215 -0.66 -5.30 -23.55
N ILE A 216 -1.24 -4.99 -22.39
CA ILE A 216 -2.59 -4.40 -22.28
C ILE A 216 -2.54 -3.09 -21.48
N PRO A 217 -3.51 -2.18 -21.62
CA PRO A 217 -3.55 -0.95 -20.84
C PRO A 217 -3.73 -1.19 -19.34
N LEU A 218 -3.10 -0.35 -18.51
CA LEU A 218 -3.24 -0.31 -17.05
C LEU A 218 -3.78 1.04 -16.58
N LEU A 219 -4.74 1.01 -15.67
CA LEU A 219 -5.04 2.10 -14.74
C LEU A 219 -4.68 1.67 -13.31
N ALA A 220 -3.60 2.23 -12.78
CA ALA A 220 -3.21 2.09 -11.39
C ALA A 220 -3.80 3.25 -10.57
N VAL A 221 -4.38 2.93 -9.42
CA VAL A 221 -4.99 3.92 -8.52
C VAL A 221 -4.47 3.70 -7.12
N GLY A 222 -4.00 4.74 -6.45
CA GLY A 222 -3.49 4.63 -5.08
C GLY A 222 -3.76 5.89 -4.28
N GLY A 223 -3.28 5.91 -3.04
CA GLY A 223 -3.34 7.11 -2.22
C GLY A 223 -2.10 7.28 -1.36
N HIS A 224 -1.67 8.52 -1.10
CA HIS A 224 -0.43 8.85 -0.39
C HIS A 224 -0.33 8.27 1.02
N HIS A 225 -1.47 7.99 1.66
CA HIS A 225 -1.54 7.42 3.00
C HIS A 225 -1.73 5.90 2.98
N ASP A 226 -1.71 5.28 1.79
CA ASP A 226 -1.78 3.84 1.63
C ASP A 226 -0.39 3.18 1.71
N HIS A 227 -0.33 2.01 2.32
CA HIS A 227 0.91 1.27 2.53
C HIS A 227 1.42 0.56 1.25
N PHE A 228 0.61 0.53 0.19
CA PHE A 228 1.01 0.06 -1.15
C PHE A 228 1.31 1.23 -2.11
N THR A 229 1.49 2.46 -1.62
CA THR A 229 1.81 3.62 -2.50
C THR A 229 3.02 3.35 -3.39
N GLU A 230 4.13 2.92 -2.82
CA GLU A 230 5.36 2.63 -3.58
C GLU A 230 5.16 1.49 -4.58
N ASP A 231 4.42 0.45 -4.19
CA ASP A 231 4.09 -0.70 -5.03
C ASP A 231 3.20 -0.29 -6.21
N THR A 232 2.22 0.59 -5.98
CA THR A 232 1.33 1.16 -7.01
C THR A 232 2.12 1.97 -8.02
N VAL A 233 3.01 2.85 -7.55
CA VAL A 233 3.85 3.70 -8.40
C VAL A 233 4.86 2.85 -9.17
N ALA A 234 5.47 1.85 -8.54
CA ALA A 234 6.42 0.94 -9.18
C ALA A 234 5.76 0.13 -10.30
N LEU A 235 4.56 -0.40 -10.06
CA LEU A 235 3.75 -1.10 -11.05
C LEU A 235 3.47 -0.19 -12.27
N TRP A 236 2.96 1.03 -12.03
CA TRP A 236 2.68 1.98 -13.11
C TRP A 236 3.94 2.34 -13.92
N ARG A 237 5.03 2.70 -13.24
CA ARG A 237 6.29 3.11 -13.89
C ARG A 237 6.87 2.03 -14.77
N ARG A 238 6.73 0.77 -14.37
CA ARG A 238 7.33 -0.37 -15.05
C ARG A 238 6.36 -1.08 -15.98
N TRP A 239 5.12 -0.63 -16.13
CA TRP A 239 4.16 -1.33 -16.97
C TRP A 239 4.54 -1.25 -18.45
N GLY A 240 4.71 -2.40 -19.10
CA GLY A 240 5.15 -2.51 -20.49
C GLY A 240 4.03 -2.40 -21.54
N GLY A 241 2.77 -2.29 -21.10
CA GLY A 241 1.62 -2.21 -21.98
C GLY A 241 1.55 -0.92 -22.81
N PRO A 242 0.65 -0.85 -23.79
CA PRO A 242 0.54 0.30 -24.70
C PRO A 242 0.25 1.61 -23.97
N SER A 243 -0.46 1.56 -22.84
CA SER A 243 -0.83 2.71 -22.03
C SER A 243 -0.79 2.37 -20.55
N ALA A 244 -0.22 3.26 -19.73
CA ALA A 244 -0.24 3.14 -18.28
C ALA A 244 -0.71 4.47 -17.66
N ARG A 245 -1.73 4.41 -16.81
CA ARG A 245 -2.29 5.57 -16.10
C ARG A 245 -2.10 5.41 -14.59
N LEU A 246 -1.75 6.51 -13.91
CA LEU A 246 -1.67 6.56 -12.46
C LEU A 246 -2.58 7.67 -11.92
N LEU A 247 -3.49 7.33 -11.02
CA LEU A 247 -4.21 8.29 -10.20
C LEU A 247 -3.78 8.12 -8.74
N LEU A 248 -3.10 9.13 -8.18
CA LEU A 248 -2.59 9.07 -6.81
C LEU A 248 -3.12 10.25 -5.98
N GLY A 249 -4.14 10.00 -5.17
CA GLY A 249 -4.79 11.03 -4.34
C GLY A 249 -4.27 11.09 -2.89
N PRO A 250 -4.68 12.08 -2.09
CA PRO A 250 -4.37 12.14 -0.67
C PRO A 250 -5.33 11.24 0.11
N TRP A 251 -5.30 9.95 -0.18
CA TRP A 251 -6.24 8.96 0.35
C TRP A 251 -5.51 7.84 1.09
N GLY A 252 -6.24 7.12 1.94
CA GLY A 252 -5.79 5.85 2.51
C GLY A 252 -6.24 4.64 1.68
N HIS A 253 -6.23 3.45 2.29
CA HIS A 253 -6.54 2.18 1.61
C HIS A 253 -7.95 2.11 1.00
N ARG A 254 -8.92 2.87 1.54
CA ARG A 254 -10.29 2.94 0.98
C ARG A 254 -10.48 4.07 -0.04
N LEU A 255 -9.38 4.66 -0.53
CA LEU A 255 -9.39 5.73 -1.53
C LEU A 255 -10.34 6.88 -1.12
N VAL A 256 -11.16 7.37 -2.06
CA VAL A 256 -12.12 8.47 -1.85
C VAL A 256 -13.18 8.17 -0.78
N ALA A 257 -13.39 6.91 -0.38
CA ALA A 257 -14.35 6.56 0.67
C ALA A 257 -13.78 6.77 2.09
N ALA A 258 -12.47 6.96 2.23
CA ALA A 258 -11.83 7.40 3.47
C ALA A 258 -10.62 8.29 3.12
N PRO A 259 -10.88 9.55 2.71
CA PRO A 259 -9.81 10.46 2.33
C PRO A 259 -8.88 10.74 3.51
N GLY A 260 -7.62 11.06 3.20
CA GLY A 260 -6.63 11.44 4.19
C GLY A 260 -6.94 12.79 4.83
N PRO A 261 -6.30 13.10 5.97
CA PRO A 261 -6.57 14.33 6.73
C PRO A 261 -6.17 15.62 6.00
N ASP A 262 -5.38 15.51 4.93
CA ASP A 262 -4.92 16.60 4.09
C ASP A 262 -5.62 16.63 2.72
N ALA A 263 -6.70 15.87 2.54
CA ALA A 263 -7.49 15.93 1.33
C ALA A 263 -8.39 17.17 1.31
N ASP A 264 -8.24 18.01 0.28
CA ASP A 264 -9.26 18.97 -0.11
C ASP A 264 -10.62 18.28 -0.42
N PRO A 265 -11.73 18.71 0.20
CA PRO A 265 -13.02 18.02 0.11
C PRO A 265 -13.71 18.15 -1.25
N GLU A 266 -13.32 19.13 -2.07
CA GLU A 266 -13.88 19.35 -3.40
C GLU A 266 -12.91 18.83 -4.47
N ALA A 267 -11.69 19.35 -4.49
CA ALA A 267 -10.72 19.07 -5.54
C ALA A 267 -10.23 17.62 -5.56
N HIS A 268 -10.22 16.92 -4.43
CA HIS A 268 -9.78 15.52 -4.35
C HIS A 268 -10.93 14.50 -4.31
N ARG A 269 -12.18 14.95 -4.48
CA ARG A 269 -13.36 14.09 -4.54
C ARG A 269 -13.63 13.61 -5.96
N VAL A 270 -12.77 12.71 -6.44
CA VAL A 270 -12.88 12.15 -7.80
C VAL A 270 -14.01 11.11 -7.85
N ALA A 271 -14.90 11.22 -8.84
CA ALA A 271 -15.93 10.22 -9.13
C ALA A 271 -15.31 8.96 -9.77
N LEU A 272 -14.67 8.12 -8.95
CA LEU A 272 -13.89 6.97 -9.45
C LEU A 272 -14.70 6.03 -10.35
N GLY A 273 -15.98 5.77 -10.05
CA GLY A 273 -16.81 4.90 -10.89
C GLY A 273 -17.03 5.45 -12.31
N ASP A 274 -17.23 6.76 -12.45
CA ASP A 274 -17.35 7.42 -13.77
C ASP A 274 -16.01 7.42 -14.51
N LEU A 275 -14.93 7.72 -13.78
CA LEU A 275 -13.59 7.73 -14.34
C LEU A 275 -13.18 6.34 -14.84
N TYR A 276 -13.43 5.30 -14.04
CA TYR A 276 -13.09 3.90 -14.39
C TYR A 276 -13.84 3.45 -15.63
N ALA A 277 -15.14 3.72 -15.74
CA ALA A 277 -15.93 3.33 -16.89
C ALA A 277 -15.52 4.06 -18.17
N ARG A 278 -15.27 5.38 -18.09
CA ARG A 278 -14.80 6.15 -19.24
C ARG A 278 -13.41 5.70 -19.69
N TRP A 279 -12.51 5.44 -18.74
CA TRP A 279 -11.18 4.92 -19.03
C TRP A 279 -11.26 3.53 -19.66
N ALA A 280 -12.09 2.65 -19.12
CA ALA A 280 -12.31 1.30 -19.64
C ALA A 280 -12.82 1.34 -21.09
N HIS A 281 -13.81 2.18 -21.40
CA HIS A 281 -14.28 2.36 -22.78
C HIS A 281 -13.17 2.84 -23.72
N ASN A 282 -12.38 3.83 -23.32
CA ASN A 282 -11.24 4.31 -24.13
C ASN A 282 -10.17 3.23 -24.31
N ALA A 283 -9.87 2.46 -23.26
CA ALA A 283 -8.90 1.36 -23.31
C ALA A 283 -9.35 0.27 -24.29
N LEU A 284 -10.62 -0.16 -24.20
CA LEU A 284 -11.20 -1.17 -25.09
C LEU A 284 -11.35 -0.70 -26.53
N ALA A 285 -11.46 0.61 -26.76
CA ALA A 285 -11.49 1.21 -28.09
C ALA A 285 -10.09 1.49 -28.68
N GLY A 286 -9.01 1.26 -27.93
CA GLY A 286 -7.65 1.63 -28.34
C GLY A 286 -7.43 3.14 -28.46
N ALA A 287 -8.24 3.94 -27.77
CA ALA A 287 -8.25 5.41 -27.88
C ALA A 287 -7.31 6.11 -26.88
N LEU A 288 -6.64 5.36 -26.00
CA LEU A 288 -5.67 5.91 -25.05
C LEU A 288 -4.34 6.21 -25.74
N ALA A 289 -3.79 7.40 -25.49
CA ALA A 289 -2.46 7.76 -25.95
C ALA A 289 -1.39 6.82 -25.37
N PRO A 290 -0.35 6.50 -26.14
CA PRO A 290 0.68 5.60 -25.69
C PRO A 290 1.50 6.16 -24.52
N GLY A 291 2.09 5.26 -23.74
CA GLY A 291 3.03 5.58 -22.67
C GLY A 291 2.40 5.81 -21.29
N ALA A 292 3.28 6.15 -20.34
CA ALA A 292 2.93 6.35 -18.94
C ALA A 292 2.52 7.80 -18.66
N ARG A 293 1.30 7.98 -18.16
CA ARG A 293 0.71 9.27 -17.77
C ARG A 293 -0.01 9.15 -16.44
N GLY A 294 -0.41 10.26 -15.85
CA GLY A 294 -1.20 10.23 -14.63
C GLY A 294 -1.24 11.56 -13.90
N ALA A 295 -1.99 11.57 -12.81
CA ALA A 295 -2.13 12.71 -11.93
C ALA A 295 -1.85 12.31 -10.48
N THR A 296 -1.16 13.18 -9.76
CA THR A 296 -0.90 13.08 -8.34
C THR A 296 -1.40 14.32 -7.62
N ALA A 297 -2.26 14.13 -6.63
CA ALA A 297 -2.80 15.21 -5.82
C ALA A 297 -1.74 15.76 -4.87
N LEU A 298 -1.78 17.06 -4.58
CA LEU A 298 -0.98 17.67 -3.53
C LEU A 298 -1.84 17.83 -2.26
N GLY A 299 -1.65 16.96 -1.27
CA GLY A 299 -2.33 17.09 0.03
C GLY A 299 -2.09 18.46 0.67
N GLY A 300 -3.09 19.06 1.32
CA GLY A 300 -3.03 20.41 1.89
C GLY A 300 -3.16 21.53 0.83
N SER A 301 -3.62 21.21 -0.36
CA SER A 301 -3.87 22.12 -1.48
C SER A 301 -4.95 21.54 -2.40
N PRO A 302 -5.70 22.34 -3.18
CA PRO A 302 -6.66 21.81 -4.17
C PRO A 302 -5.99 21.37 -5.50
N LEU A 303 -4.67 21.20 -5.51
CA LEU A 303 -3.91 21.08 -6.76
C LEU A 303 -3.62 19.62 -7.10
N TRP A 304 -3.68 19.33 -8.39
CA TRP A 304 -3.18 18.10 -8.99
C TRP A 304 -1.99 18.41 -9.90
N PHE A 305 -0.96 17.57 -9.85
CA PHE A 305 0.20 17.65 -10.72
C PHE A 305 0.29 16.41 -11.62
N PRO A 306 1.00 16.47 -12.76
CA PRO A 306 1.36 15.28 -13.51
C PRO A 306 2.05 14.26 -12.60
N ALA A 307 1.74 12.97 -12.72
CA ALA A 307 2.26 11.90 -11.87
C ALA A 307 3.80 11.77 -11.91
N GLY A 308 4.44 12.22 -12.99
CA GLY A 308 5.90 12.29 -13.13
C GLY A 308 6.56 13.47 -12.41
N THR A 309 5.79 14.36 -11.77
CA THR A 309 6.33 15.52 -11.06
C THR A 309 7.17 15.07 -9.87
N GLU A 310 8.39 15.55 -9.80
CA GLU A 310 9.29 15.40 -8.65
C GLU A 310 9.93 16.75 -8.33
N GLY A 311 10.03 17.06 -7.04
CA GLY A 311 10.67 18.27 -6.55
C GLY A 311 12.19 18.15 -6.48
N ASP A 312 12.87 19.30 -6.46
CA ASP A 312 14.31 19.38 -6.31
C ASP A 312 14.74 18.96 -4.90
N PRO A 313 15.92 18.35 -4.73
CA PRO A 313 16.48 18.08 -3.42
C PRO A 313 16.56 19.36 -2.56
N TYR A 314 15.99 19.27 -1.37
CA TYR A 314 16.04 20.28 -0.32
C TYR A 314 16.41 19.60 0.99
N ALA A 315 17.43 20.13 1.66
CA ALA A 315 17.88 19.64 2.96
C ALA A 315 17.66 20.76 4.00
N PRO A 316 16.61 20.67 4.84
CA PRO A 316 16.45 21.63 5.92
C PRO A 316 17.54 21.42 6.98
N GLU A 317 17.92 22.51 7.66
CA GLU A 317 18.80 22.42 8.83
C GLU A 317 18.12 21.60 9.95
N LEU A 318 18.86 20.65 10.51
CA LEU A 318 18.42 19.81 11.62
C LEU A 318 19.19 20.18 12.88
N ARG A 319 18.47 20.59 13.92
CA ARG A 319 19.02 20.77 15.27
C ARG A 319 18.74 19.53 16.11
N LEU A 320 19.78 18.94 16.69
CA LEU A 320 19.61 17.89 17.69
C LEU A 320 18.87 18.46 18.91
N LEU A 321 17.77 17.81 19.29
CA LEU A 321 17.07 18.09 20.53
C LEU A 321 17.53 17.17 21.67
N ARG A 322 17.64 15.86 21.39
CA ARG A 322 17.98 14.87 22.41
C ARG A 322 18.37 13.53 21.81
N GLY A 323 19.14 12.75 22.56
CA GLY A 323 19.26 11.31 22.35
C GLY A 323 20.19 10.92 21.21
N ALA A 324 21.26 11.68 20.96
CA ALA A 324 22.34 11.22 20.08
C ALA A 324 22.81 9.82 20.51
N ASP A 325 23.01 9.64 21.82
CA ASP A 325 23.09 8.34 22.46
C ASP A 325 21.72 7.93 23.04
N PHE A 326 21.27 6.73 22.70
CA PHE A 326 20.00 6.17 23.18
C PHE A 326 20.06 4.65 23.30
N THR A 327 19.07 4.07 23.99
CA THR A 327 18.94 2.61 24.10
C THR A 327 17.70 2.14 23.36
N ALA A 328 17.90 1.31 22.33
CA ALA A 328 16.83 0.61 21.64
C ALA A 328 16.53 -0.70 22.39
N ASP A 329 15.52 -0.66 23.26
CA ASP A 329 15.03 -1.84 23.98
C ASP A 329 13.78 -2.43 23.30
N PRO A 330 13.85 -3.64 22.72
CA PRO A 330 12.69 -4.29 22.11
C PRO A 330 11.64 -4.80 23.13
N GLU A 331 11.94 -4.86 24.43
CA GLU A 331 10.92 -5.08 25.46
C GLU A 331 10.07 -3.82 25.71
N HIS A 332 10.65 -2.64 25.47
CA HIS A 332 10.00 -1.33 25.58
C HIS A 332 10.10 -0.55 24.25
N PRO A 333 9.52 -1.08 23.15
CA PRO A 333 9.76 -0.54 21.82
C PRO A 333 9.10 0.83 21.63
N VAL A 334 9.74 1.67 20.79
CA VAL A 334 9.14 2.92 20.33
C VAL A 334 7.83 2.65 19.59
N SER A 335 6.75 3.24 20.10
CA SER A 335 5.41 3.08 19.51
C SER A 335 5.27 3.82 18.17
N SER A 336 4.68 3.13 17.20
CA SER A 336 4.21 3.62 15.90
C SER A 336 2.86 4.34 15.96
N GLU A 337 2.11 4.14 17.05
CA GLU A 337 0.76 4.68 17.24
C GLU A 337 0.79 6.06 17.90
N HIS A 338 1.77 6.31 18.78
CA HIS A 338 1.91 7.56 19.51
C HIS A 338 3.04 8.44 18.97
N LEU A 339 2.72 9.72 18.76
CA LEU A 339 3.68 10.76 18.33
C LEU A 339 4.29 11.54 19.51
N ALA A 340 3.86 11.28 20.74
CA ALA A 340 4.48 11.86 21.92
C ALA A 340 5.92 11.35 22.08
N VAL A 341 6.83 12.24 22.46
CA VAL A 341 8.24 11.93 22.72
C VAL A 341 8.51 12.12 24.22
N PRO A 342 9.00 11.11 24.95
CA PRO A 342 9.35 11.25 26.36
C PRO A 342 10.43 12.32 26.59
N THR A 343 10.18 13.25 27.52
CA THR A 343 11.09 14.36 27.85
C THR A 343 12.02 14.08 29.03
N ARG A 344 11.76 13.01 29.79
CA ARG A 344 12.54 12.58 30.96
C ARG A 344 13.07 11.16 30.78
N GLY A 345 13.96 10.70 31.66
CA GLY A 345 14.55 9.35 31.62
C GLY A 345 15.59 9.15 30.51
N THR A 346 16.10 7.92 30.38
CA THR A 346 17.06 7.56 29.31
C THR A 346 16.39 7.67 27.95
N PRO A 347 16.99 8.34 26.95
CA PRO A 347 16.44 8.39 25.61
C PRO A 347 16.29 7.00 24.97
N ASP A 348 15.17 6.78 24.29
CA ASP A 348 14.86 5.57 23.50
C ASP A 348 15.00 5.80 21.97
N ARG A 349 15.30 7.05 21.57
CA ARG A 349 15.47 7.50 20.19
C ARG A 349 16.26 8.82 20.13
N CYS A 350 16.86 9.08 18.97
CA CYS A 350 17.47 10.37 18.63
C CYS A 350 16.41 11.28 17.98
N VAL A 351 16.37 12.56 18.38
CA VAL A 351 15.33 13.52 17.95
C VAL A 351 15.97 14.79 17.43
N PHE A 352 15.63 15.14 16.20
CA PHE A 352 15.99 16.40 15.55
C PHE A 352 14.76 17.25 15.29
N VAL A 353 14.94 18.56 15.22
CA VAL A 353 13.90 19.50 14.78
C VAL A 353 14.48 20.56 13.85
N THR A 354 13.68 21.00 12.89
CA THR A 354 14.02 22.16 12.05
C THR A 354 13.65 23.48 12.75
N PRO A 355 14.24 24.61 12.32
CA PRO A 355 13.58 25.92 12.46
C PRO A 355 12.16 25.90 11.85
N PRO A 356 11.28 26.85 12.23
CA PRO A 356 10.01 27.02 11.54
C PRO A 356 10.23 27.26 10.05
N LEU A 357 9.41 26.65 9.20
CA LEU A 357 9.43 26.88 7.76
C LEU A 357 9.06 28.35 7.50
N THR A 358 9.94 29.11 6.83
CA THR A 358 9.72 30.54 6.57
C THR A 358 8.63 30.80 5.53
N ARG A 359 8.29 29.78 4.72
CA ARG A 359 7.26 29.79 3.68
C ARG A 359 6.68 28.39 3.51
N PRO A 360 5.49 28.22 2.91
CA PRO A 360 4.99 26.88 2.60
C PRO A 360 5.92 26.15 1.62
N LEU A 361 6.02 24.83 1.79
CA LEU A 361 6.81 23.93 0.94
C LEU A 361 5.91 22.87 0.31
N ASP A 362 5.91 22.78 -1.02
CA ASP A 362 5.26 21.69 -1.73
C ASP A 362 6.26 20.55 -1.89
N VAL A 363 6.06 19.47 -1.15
CA VAL A 363 6.94 18.29 -1.15
C VAL A 363 6.32 17.22 -2.02
N VAL A 364 6.95 16.90 -3.15
CA VAL A 364 6.45 15.93 -4.14
C VAL A 364 7.59 15.04 -4.61
N GLY A 365 7.58 13.76 -4.26
CA GLY A 365 8.66 12.82 -4.60
C GLY A 365 9.13 11.95 -3.44
N PRO A 366 10.17 11.14 -3.65
CA PRO A 366 10.77 10.30 -2.61
C PRO A 366 11.55 11.12 -1.59
N ALA A 367 11.18 11.00 -0.31
CA ALA A 367 11.92 11.57 0.82
C ALA A 367 12.86 10.53 1.45
N ARG A 368 13.95 10.99 2.07
CA ARG A 368 14.94 10.10 2.71
C ARG A 368 15.70 10.78 3.83
N ALA A 369 16.17 10.01 4.79
CA ALA A 369 17.11 10.45 5.82
C ALA A 369 18.43 9.68 5.66
N THR A 370 19.54 10.39 5.53
CA THR A 370 20.88 9.80 5.61
C THR A 370 21.39 9.96 7.03
N VAL A 371 21.93 8.88 7.60
CA VAL A 371 22.33 8.80 9.00
C VAL A 371 23.68 8.08 9.08
N ARG A 372 24.63 8.65 9.83
CA ARG A 372 25.81 7.93 10.32
C ARG A 372 25.58 7.52 11.77
N ALA A 373 25.70 6.23 12.06
CA ALA A 373 25.37 5.71 13.38
C ALA A 373 26.17 4.45 13.74
N THR A 374 26.21 4.14 15.04
CA THR A 374 26.74 2.89 15.59
C THR A 374 25.63 2.12 16.32
N ALA A 375 25.72 0.79 16.32
CA ALA A 375 24.89 -0.09 17.13
C ALA A 375 25.76 -1.00 18.00
N GLY A 376 25.38 -1.22 19.25
CA GLY A 376 26.08 -2.14 20.16
C GLY A 376 25.77 -3.62 19.91
N THR A 377 24.94 -3.94 18.92
CA THR A 377 24.46 -5.30 18.61
C THR A 377 24.64 -5.62 17.13
N PRO A 378 24.79 -6.91 16.75
CA PRO A 378 25.15 -7.30 15.39
C PRO A 378 24.03 -7.10 14.35
N ALA A 379 22.78 -7.01 14.79
CA ALA A 379 21.63 -6.71 13.94
C ALA A 379 20.81 -5.56 14.53
N ALA A 380 20.28 -4.73 13.65
CA ALA A 380 19.68 -3.45 14.01
C ALA A 380 18.63 -3.00 13.00
N ASP A 381 17.42 -2.70 13.47
CA ASP A 381 16.51 -1.86 12.69
C ASP A 381 16.78 -0.38 13.02
N TRP A 382 16.63 0.46 11.99
CA TRP A 382 16.71 1.91 12.08
C TRP A 382 15.44 2.49 11.47
N ALA A 383 14.51 2.87 12.34
CA ALA A 383 13.28 3.54 11.98
C ALA A 383 13.49 5.06 11.96
N ALA A 384 13.19 5.71 10.84
CA ALA A 384 13.12 7.15 10.73
C ALA A 384 11.66 7.58 10.62
N ARG A 385 11.19 8.42 11.55
CA ARG A 385 9.84 8.99 11.52
C ARG A 385 9.90 10.49 11.36
N LEU A 386 9.27 10.98 10.30
CA LEU A 386 9.10 12.40 10.02
C LEU A 386 7.71 12.87 10.47
N THR A 387 7.67 13.87 11.34
CA THR A 387 6.45 14.45 11.89
C THR A 387 6.40 15.94 11.58
N LEU A 388 5.25 16.41 11.09
CA LEU A 388 4.92 17.83 10.98
C LEU A 388 4.40 18.32 12.33
N LEU A 389 5.00 19.38 12.85
CA LEU A 389 4.54 20.10 14.03
C LEU A 389 4.00 21.45 13.56
N THR A 390 2.70 21.66 13.66
CA THR A 390 2.08 22.92 13.26
C THR A 390 2.26 24.00 14.34
N PRO A 391 2.15 25.30 14.01
CA PRO A 391 2.32 26.39 14.98
C PRO A 391 1.37 26.33 16.18
N ASP A 392 0.18 25.78 16.00
CA ASP A 392 -0.86 25.51 17.01
C ASP A 392 -0.58 24.26 17.87
N GLY A 393 0.57 23.60 17.67
CA GLY A 393 1.04 22.50 18.50
C GLY A 393 0.52 21.12 18.10
N VAL A 394 -0.16 20.99 16.96
CA VAL A 394 -0.64 19.70 16.46
C VAL A 394 0.51 18.94 15.80
N ALA A 395 0.68 17.67 16.18
CA ALA A 395 1.64 16.76 15.58
C ALA A 395 0.95 15.81 14.59
N GLY A 396 1.40 15.81 13.34
CA GLY A 396 0.92 14.91 12.30
C GLY A 396 2.05 14.09 11.69
N ARG A 397 1.89 12.78 11.58
CA ARG A 397 2.86 11.92 10.90
C ARG A 397 2.90 12.28 9.41
N LEU A 398 4.09 12.54 8.87
CA LEU A 398 4.30 12.76 7.44
C LEU A 398 4.78 11.49 6.75
N ALA A 399 5.81 10.85 7.30
CA ALA A 399 6.50 9.75 6.63
C ALA A 399 7.18 8.84 7.66
N VAL A 400 7.31 7.55 7.33
CA VAL A 400 8.08 6.59 8.12
C VAL A 400 8.84 5.68 7.18
N GLY A 401 10.12 5.46 7.47
CA GLY A 401 10.95 4.45 6.86
C GLY A 401 11.58 3.56 7.92
N VAL A 402 11.82 2.30 7.58
CA VAL A 402 12.60 1.38 8.41
C VAL A 402 13.62 0.70 7.53
N VAL A 403 14.87 0.56 7.98
CA VAL A 403 15.87 -0.30 7.34
C VAL A 403 16.46 -1.26 8.36
N ARG A 404 16.62 -2.52 7.97
CA ARG A 404 17.35 -3.52 8.77
C ARG A 404 18.79 -3.56 8.29
N ARG A 405 19.72 -3.54 9.23
CA ARG A 405 21.15 -3.62 8.97
C ARG A 405 21.82 -4.67 9.85
N THR A 406 22.88 -5.24 9.30
CA THR A 406 23.78 -6.18 9.97
C THR A 406 25.19 -5.63 9.80
N ASP A 407 25.70 -4.99 10.84
CA ASP A 407 27.01 -4.33 10.86
C ASP A 407 27.78 -4.79 12.11
N PRO A 408 29.13 -4.80 12.10
CA PRO A 408 29.90 -5.15 13.29
C PRO A 408 29.58 -4.21 14.46
N PRO A 409 29.31 -4.73 15.68
CA PRO A 409 29.00 -3.90 16.85
C PRO A 409 30.04 -2.80 17.09
N GLY A 410 29.58 -1.60 17.42
CA GLY A 410 30.41 -0.43 17.69
C GLY A 410 30.97 0.29 16.45
N THR A 411 30.78 -0.27 15.24
CA THR A 411 31.27 0.35 13.99
C THR A 411 30.33 1.46 13.53
N ALA A 412 30.90 2.62 13.19
CA ALA A 412 30.14 3.74 12.65
C ALA A 412 29.92 3.54 11.14
N VAL A 413 28.65 3.45 10.74
CA VAL A 413 28.25 3.23 9.35
C VAL A 413 27.31 4.32 8.88
N GLU A 414 27.51 4.79 7.65
CA GLU A 414 26.58 5.71 6.98
C GLU A 414 25.60 4.92 6.11
N PHE A 415 24.31 5.25 6.20
CA PHE A 415 23.27 4.62 5.41
C PHE A 415 22.07 5.55 5.22
N THR A 416 21.18 5.17 4.31
CA THR A 416 19.96 5.92 4.02
C THR A 416 18.74 5.13 4.45
N VAL A 417 17.82 5.80 5.15
CA VAL A 417 16.47 5.33 5.46
C VAL A 417 15.49 5.98 4.48
N PRO A 418 14.94 5.24 3.50
CA PRO A 418 13.90 5.76 2.61
C PRO A 418 12.62 6.03 3.40
N LEU A 419 12.04 7.22 3.27
CA LEU A 419 10.81 7.61 3.98
C LEU A 419 9.55 7.41 3.11
N GLY A 420 9.73 6.90 1.89
CA GLY A 420 8.67 6.81 0.88
C GLY A 420 8.43 8.13 0.15
N ARG A 421 7.47 8.11 -0.77
CA ARG A 421 7.01 9.27 -1.54
C ARG A 421 6.07 10.13 -0.72
N LEU A 422 6.28 11.42 -0.82
CA LEU A 422 5.38 12.46 -0.32
C LEU A 422 4.77 13.23 -1.51
N ALA A 423 3.59 13.77 -1.29
CA ALA A 423 2.91 14.70 -2.20
C ALA A 423 1.99 15.59 -1.36
N ARG A 424 2.60 16.53 -0.62
CA ARG A 424 1.91 17.37 0.37
C ARG A 424 2.51 18.77 0.48
N ARG A 425 1.65 19.77 0.68
CA ARG A 425 2.01 21.12 1.12
C ARG A 425 2.23 21.16 2.62
N LEU A 426 3.42 21.57 3.03
CA LEU A 426 3.79 21.87 4.41
C LEU A 426 3.56 23.37 4.66
N PRO A 427 2.79 23.76 5.68
CA PRO A 427 2.47 25.16 5.92
C PRO A 427 3.67 25.95 6.47
N ALA A 428 3.67 27.28 6.24
CA ALA A 428 4.61 28.18 6.89
C ALA A 428 4.46 28.14 8.42
N GLY A 429 5.54 28.41 9.13
CA GLY A 429 5.61 28.35 10.60
C GLY A 429 5.69 26.95 11.18
N ALA A 430 5.34 25.90 10.42
CA ALA A 430 5.47 24.53 10.90
C ALA A 430 6.93 24.13 11.06
N ARG A 431 7.19 23.16 11.94
CA ARG A 431 8.50 22.52 12.11
C ARG A 431 8.44 21.07 11.66
N LEU A 432 9.58 20.54 11.26
CA LEU A 432 9.73 19.11 11.00
C LEU A 432 10.51 18.50 12.14
N ARG A 433 9.98 17.41 12.70
CA ARG A 433 10.67 16.58 13.68
C ARG A 433 11.06 15.26 13.03
N LEU A 434 12.35 14.96 13.01
CA LEU A 434 12.89 13.68 12.59
C LEU A 434 13.27 12.87 13.83
N GLU A 435 12.66 11.70 14.00
CA GLU A 435 13.00 10.74 15.04
C GLU A 435 13.75 9.57 14.41
N ILE A 436 14.91 9.20 14.95
CA ILE A 436 15.66 7.98 14.62
C ILE A 436 15.58 7.02 15.81
N ALA A 437 14.92 5.89 15.63
CA ALA A 437 14.65 4.91 16.68
C ALA A 437 15.03 3.48 16.24
N GLY A 438 15.19 2.57 17.20
CA GLY A 438 15.39 1.15 16.88
C GLY A 438 14.11 0.40 16.46
N HIS A 439 12.94 1.02 16.64
CA HIS A 439 11.64 0.36 16.48
C HIS A 439 10.57 1.30 15.91
N HIS A 440 9.58 0.72 15.23
CA HIS A 440 8.33 1.37 14.85
C HIS A 440 7.17 0.39 15.09
N PHE A 441 6.95 0.03 16.35
CA PHE A 441 6.09 -1.09 16.77
C PHE A 441 4.68 -0.60 17.18
N PRO A 442 3.58 -1.32 16.91
CA PRO A 442 3.49 -2.61 16.26
C PRO A 442 3.37 -2.56 14.74
N ALA A 443 3.45 -1.38 14.09
CA ALA A 443 3.39 -1.29 12.64
C ALA A 443 4.42 -2.21 11.95
N HIS A 444 5.63 -2.27 12.52
CA HIS A 444 6.66 -3.25 12.14
C HIS A 444 6.99 -4.21 13.29
N ALA A 445 7.43 -5.42 12.94
CA ALA A 445 8.01 -6.35 13.91
C ALA A 445 9.27 -5.75 14.53
N ARG A 446 9.54 -6.11 15.78
CA ARG A 446 10.75 -5.67 16.48
C ARG A 446 11.94 -6.48 15.98
N ASN A 447 13.04 -5.82 15.67
CA ASN A 447 14.32 -6.51 15.56
C ASN A 447 14.71 -7.06 16.95
N PRO A 448 15.09 -8.34 17.07
CA PRO A 448 15.49 -8.91 18.35
C PRO A 448 16.87 -8.41 18.81
N HIS A 449 17.64 -7.80 17.90
CA HIS A 449 19.02 -7.36 18.04
C HIS A 449 20.04 -8.49 18.26
N THR A 450 19.61 -9.74 18.32
CA THR A 450 20.47 -10.92 18.51
C THR A 450 21.07 -11.47 17.21
N GLY A 451 20.57 -11.01 16.05
CA GLY A 451 20.85 -11.61 14.74
C GLY A 451 19.88 -12.75 14.36
N GLU A 452 19.02 -13.18 15.28
CA GLU A 452 17.91 -14.10 14.98
C GLU A 452 16.86 -13.40 14.07
N ASP A 453 16.08 -14.19 13.33
CA ASP A 453 15.00 -13.66 12.50
C ASP A 453 13.88 -13.06 13.36
N ALA A 454 13.40 -11.86 12.98
CA ALA A 454 12.47 -11.10 13.80
C ALA A 454 11.12 -11.78 14.05
N VAL A 455 10.71 -12.76 13.23
CA VAL A 455 9.44 -13.47 13.45
C VAL A 455 9.59 -14.81 14.15
N THR A 456 10.79 -15.40 14.18
CA THR A 456 11.04 -16.68 14.88
C THR A 456 11.85 -16.50 16.17
N ALA A 457 12.45 -15.34 16.39
CA ALA A 457 13.23 -15.05 17.58
C ALA A 457 12.41 -15.23 18.86
N ARG A 458 13.07 -15.76 19.89
CA ARG A 458 12.50 -15.90 21.25
C ARG A 458 13.22 -15.04 22.28
N ARG A 459 14.39 -14.52 21.92
CA ARG A 459 15.22 -13.70 22.78
C ARG A 459 15.33 -12.30 22.23
N LEU A 460 15.37 -11.36 23.15
CA LEU A 460 15.43 -9.94 22.88
C LEU A 460 16.66 -9.38 23.60
N THR A 461 17.33 -8.41 22.99
CA THR A 461 18.48 -7.75 23.61
C THR A 461 18.39 -6.25 23.38
N ALA A 462 18.54 -5.46 24.44
CA ALA A 462 18.63 -4.02 24.31
C ALA A 462 19.94 -3.62 23.62
N SER A 463 19.86 -2.64 22.72
CA SER A 463 21.00 -2.20 21.92
C SER A 463 21.30 -0.74 22.20
N ARG A 464 22.51 -0.43 22.69
CA ARG A 464 22.99 0.95 22.79
C ARG A 464 23.29 1.49 21.40
N ARG A 465 22.80 2.68 21.10
CA ARG A 465 22.89 3.34 19.79
C ARG A 465 23.55 4.70 19.95
N HIS A 466 24.36 5.06 18.97
CA HIS A 466 24.84 6.43 18.79
C HIS A 466 24.50 6.89 17.37
N VAL A 467 23.92 8.07 17.23
CA VAL A 467 23.67 8.76 15.97
C VAL A 467 24.52 10.02 15.94
N ASP A 468 25.38 10.14 14.92
CA ASP A 468 26.19 11.33 14.71
C ASP A 468 25.29 12.48 14.22
N PRO A 469 25.09 13.54 15.03
CA PRO A 469 24.22 14.65 14.65
C PRO A 469 24.75 15.46 13.47
N ALA A 470 26.08 15.54 13.30
CA ALA A 470 26.71 16.32 12.24
C ALA A 470 26.63 15.61 10.88
N ALA A 471 26.52 14.27 10.89
CA ALA A 471 26.38 13.43 9.70
C ALA A 471 24.95 12.90 9.50
N THR A 472 23.94 13.60 10.03
CA THR A 472 22.52 13.29 9.82
C THR A 472 21.86 14.33 8.92
N VAL A 473 21.29 13.90 7.79
CA VAL A 473 20.70 14.78 6.77
C VAL A 473 19.31 14.27 6.36
N LEU A 474 18.29 15.12 6.51
CA LEU A 474 16.97 14.91 5.91
C LEU A 474 16.97 15.50 4.50
N ARG A 475 16.50 14.75 3.50
CA ARG A 475 16.31 15.22 2.12
C ARG A 475 14.84 15.10 1.73
N LEU A 476 14.25 16.24 1.36
CA LEU A 476 12.88 16.37 0.88
C LEU A 476 12.90 16.83 -0.59
N PRO A 477 12.02 16.30 -1.44
CA PRO A 477 11.87 16.76 -2.82
C PRO A 477 10.89 17.94 -2.87
N VAL A 478 11.41 19.17 -2.93
CA VAL A 478 10.62 20.41 -2.87
C VAL A 478 10.44 20.98 -4.27
N VAL A 479 9.18 21.22 -4.64
CA VAL A 479 8.82 21.84 -5.90
C VAL A 479 9.03 23.35 -5.80
N ARG A 480 10.07 23.87 -6.48
CA ARG A 480 10.48 25.29 -6.38
C ARG A 480 9.69 26.22 -7.30
N SER A 481 9.32 25.73 -8.49
CA SER A 481 8.43 26.40 -9.44
C SER A 481 7.12 25.63 -9.51
N ARG A 482 5.97 26.32 -9.41
CA ARG A 482 4.66 25.66 -9.49
C ARG A 482 4.51 24.96 -10.85
N PRO A 483 4.36 23.62 -10.88
CA PRO A 483 4.06 22.90 -12.11
C PRO A 483 2.71 23.36 -12.65
N VAL A 484 2.49 23.20 -13.95
CA VAL A 484 1.17 23.39 -14.53
C VAL A 484 0.22 22.37 -13.88
N ALA A 485 -0.79 22.88 -13.20
CA ALA A 485 -1.82 22.03 -12.60
C ALA A 485 -2.52 21.23 -13.71
N THR A 486 -2.87 19.98 -13.41
CA THR A 486 -3.56 19.11 -14.37
C THR A 486 -4.95 18.75 -13.86
N ASP A 487 -5.88 18.50 -14.77
CA ASP A 487 -7.16 17.88 -14.41
C ASP A 487 -6.95 16.34 -14.38
N PRO A 488 -7.20 15.68 -13.23
CA PRO A 488 -6.95 14.26 -13.12
C PRO A 488 -7.84 13.42 -14.05
N ALA A 489 -9.08 13.84 -14.32
CA ALA A 489 -9.96 13.09 -15.21
C ALA A 489 -9.49 13.21 -16.67
N GLN A 490 -9.09 14.41 -17.10
CA GLN A 490 -8.52 14.61 -18.44
C GLN A 490 -7.22 13.83 -18.63
N GLU A 491 -6.31 13.87 -17.66
CA GLU A 491 -5.01 13.19 -17.79
C GLU A 491 -5.12 11.66 -17.78
N ILE A 492 -6.12 11.12 -17.07
CA ILE A 492 -6.37 9.67 -17.07
C ILE A 492 -7.04 9.21 -18.37
N LEU A 493 -7.88 10.06 -18.99
CA LEU A 493 -8.66 9.69 -20.19
C LEU A 493 -7.98 10.01 -21.52
N ARG A 494 -6.99 10.90 -21.52
CA ARG A 494 -5.98 11.00 -22.58
C ARG A 494 -5.27 9.66 -22.69
#